data_AF-H2KPJ2-F1
#
_entry.id   AF-H2KPJ2-F1
#
_cell.length_a   1.000
_cell.length_b   1.000
_cell.length_c   1.000
_cell.angle_alpha   90.00
_cell.angle_beta   90.00
_cell.angle_gamma   90.00
#
_symmetry.space_group_name_H-M   'P 1'
#
loop_
_entity.id
_entity.type
_entity.pdbx_description
1 polymer ?
#
loop_
_entity_poly.entity_id
_entity_poly.type
_entity_poly.pdbx_seq_one_letter_code
_entity_poly.pdbx_strand_id
1 'polypeptide(L)'
;MYNFVDLWDDNPIEYAQQYIFPVLLPGLVAMLQKAKENNCFERKQFRFNGLDFLTLYLYQRRWTKSNDEIPVKQLADIPWVTKEWAIRPRPPLPLSLQWTEEEAATKLQAYWRGFSVRRQPEVQELRQWQHEWRLYNRGELKPS
;
A
#
# COMPACT_ATOMS: atom_id res chain seq x y z
N MET A 1 -36.27 -38.58 -15.46
CA MET A 1 -35.25 -38.43 -14.40
C MET A 1 -34.07 -37.74 -15.07
N TYR A 2 -34.01 -36.41 -14.97
CA TYR A 2 -32.94 -35.64 -15.60
C TYR A 2 -31.66 -35.87 -14.81
N ASN A 3 -30.64 -36.42 -15.46
CA ASN A 3 -29.33 -36.66 -14.86
C ASN A 3 -28.73 -35.31 -14.48
N PHE A 4 -28.43 -35.13 -13.20
CA PHE A 4 -27.83 -33.94 -12.61
C PHE A 4 -26.34 -33.77 -12.99
N VAL A 5 -25.85 -34.53 -13.99
CA VAL A 5 -24.42 -34.67 -14.31
C VAL A 5 -24.00 -33.90 -15.57
N ASP A 6 -24.92 -33.41 -16.40
CA ASP A 6 -24.59 -32.83 -17.71
C ASP A 6 -24.60 -31.28 -17.75
N LEU A 7 -24.59 -30.59 -16.60
CA LEU A 7 -24.57 -29.11 -16.56
C LEU A 7 -23.17 -28.49 -16.62
N TRP A 8 -22.11 -29.30 -16.75
CA TRP A 8 -20.70 -28.86 -16.68
C TRP A 8 -19.83 -29.43 -17.79
N ASP A 9 -20.43 -29.85 -18.91
CA ASP A 9 -19.69 -30.18 -20.15
C ASP A 9 -19.42 -28.92 -21.01
N ASP A 10 -19.64 -27.73 -20.46
CA ASP A 10 -19.25 -26.49 -21.11
C ASP A 10 -17.73 -26.35 -21.05
N ASN A 11 -17.11 -26.35 -22.23
CA ASN A 11 -15.71 -26.06 -22.44
C ASN A 11 -15.30 -24.87 -21.54
N PRO A 12 -14.30 -25.00 -20.65
CA PRO A 12 -13.94 -23.94 -19.70
C PRO A 12 -13.59 -22.61 -20.40
N ILE A 13 -13.16 -22.68 -21.66
CA ILE A 13 -12.93 -21.52 -22.52
C ILE A 13 -14.25 -20.82 -22.86
N GLU A 14 -15.28 -21.56 -23.25
CA GLU A 14 -16.61 -21.01 -23.58
C GLU A 14 -17.27 -20.41 -22.34
N TYR A 15 -17.17 -21.08 -21.19
CA TYR A 15 -17.65 -20.54 -19.93
C TYR A 15 -16.94 -19.21 -19.58
N ALA A 16 -15.62 -19.15 -19.71
CA ALA A 16 -14.86 -17.93 -19.45
C ALA A 16 -15.25 -16.80 -20.42
N GLN A 17 -15.42 -17.11 -21.71
CA GLN A 17 -15.83 -16.15 -22.73
C GLN A 17 -17.24 -15.61 -22.51
N GLN A 18 -18.18 -16.46 -22.09
CA GLN A 18 -19.57 -16.08 -21.92
C GLN A 18 -19.82 -15.33 -20.61
N TYR A 19 -19.20 -15.75 -19.50
CA TYR A 19 -19.56 -15.25 -18.16
C TYR A 19 -18.48 -14.42 -17.48
N ILE A 20 -17.19 -14.76 -17.67
CA ILE A 20 -16.09 -14.11 -16.94
C ILE A 20 -15.60 -12.87 -17.71
N PHE A 21 -15.23 -13.03 -18.97
CA PHE A 21 -14.60 -11.97 -19.77
C PHE A 21 -15.47 -10.71 -19.96
N PRO A 22 -16.79 -10.79 -20.20
CA PRO A 22 -17.62 -9.59 -20.34
C PRO A 22 -17.67 -8.72 -19.08
N VAL A 23 -17.43 -9.33 -17.92
CA VAL A 23 -17.37 -8.64 -16.62
C VAL A 23 -15.96 -8.17 -16.33
N LEU A 24 -14.95 -9.04 -16.53
CA LEU A 24 -13.58 -8.81 -16.12
C LEU A 24 -12.79 -7.91 -17.08
N LEU A 25 -12.93 -8.07 -18.41
CA LEU A 25 -12.16 -7.30 -19.39
C LEU A 25 -12.35 -5.79 -19.25
N PRO A 26 -13.58 -5.25 -19.09
CA PRO A 26 -13.75 -3.81 -18.84
C PRO A 26 -13.03 -3.34 -17.57
N GLY A 27 -13.03 -4.17 -16.51
CA GLY A 27 -12.32 -3.87 -15.27
C GLY A 27 -10.81 -3.86 -15.45
N LEU A 28 -10.26 -4.79 -16.22
CA LEU A 28 -8.84 -4.83 -16.55
C LEU A 28 -8.42 -3.62 -17.39
N VAL A 29 -9.24 -3.21 -18.37
CA VAL A 29 -8.99 -1.99 -19.16
C VAL A 29 -8.99 -0.75 -18.27
N ALA A 30 -10.00 -0.60 -17.40
CA ALA A 30 -10.06 0.51 -16.46
C ALA A 30 -8.88 0.50 -15.46
N MET A 31 -8.46 -0.69 -15.01
CA MET A 31 -7.29 -0.85 -14.14
C MET A 31 -6.00 -0.39 -14.83
N LEU A 32 -5.80 -0.75 -16.11
CA LEU A 32 -4.63 -0.34 -16.88
C LEU A 32 -4.62 1.17 -17.14
N GLN A 33 -5.78 1.78 -17.42
CA GLN A 33 -5.92 3.23 -17.52
C GLN A 33 -5.55 3.90 -16.19
N LYS A 34 -6.05 3.38 -15.07
CA LYS A 34 -5.74 3.92 -13.74
C LYS A 34 -4.26 3.75 -13.37
N ALA A 35 -3.66 2.63 -13.73
CA ALA A 35 -2.23 2.39 -13.57
C ALA A 35 -1.40 3.41 -14.37
N LYS A 36 -1.84 3.76 -15.59
CA LYS A 36 -1.20 4.82 -16.39
C LYS A 36 -1.28 6.17 -15.69
N GLU A 37 -2.46 6.57 -15.18
CA GLU A 37 -2.63 7.83 -14.43
C GLU A 37 -1.75 7.90 -13.17
N ASN A 38 -1.44 6.75 -12.56
CA ASN A 38 -0.58 6.64 -11.38
C ASN A 38 0.91 6.48 -11.72
N ASN A 39 1.29 6.66 -12.98
CA ASN A 39 2.66 6.53 -13.48
C ASN A 39 3.31 5.16 -13.16
N CYS A 40 2.49 4.09 -13.12
CA CYS A 40 2.95 2.74 -12.80
C CYS A 40 3.86 2.14 -13.88
N PHE A 41 3.77 2.65 -15.12
CA PHE A 41 4.57 2.16 -16.24
C PHE A 41 5.91 2.89 -16.36
N GLU A 42 6.08 4.10 -15.82
CA GLU A 42 7.38 4.78 -15.79
C GLU A 42 8.19 4.50 -14.51
N ARG A 43 7.53 4.19 -13.38
CA ARG A 43 8.20 4.00 -12.09
C ARG A 43 8.35 2.52 -11.73
N LYS A 44 9.54 2.13 -11.25
CA LYS A 44 9.82 0.77 -10.76
C LYS A 44 9.01 0.40 -9.50
N GLN A 45 8.67 1.38 -8.66
CA GLN A 45 7.89 1.18 -7.44
C GLN A 45 6.74 2.18 -7.41
N PHE A 46 5.55 1.70 -7.04
CA PHE A 46 4.33 2.51 -7.00
C PHE A 46 3.37 2.00 -5.91
N ARG A 47 2.51 2.90 -5.42
CA ARG A 47 1.51 2.61 -4.37
C ARG A 47 0.25 1.90 -4.90
N PHE A 48 -0.03 2.04 -6.19
CA PHE A 48 -1.24 1.51 -6.82
C PHE A 48 -1.26 -0.03 -6.77
N ASN A 49 -2.36 -0.61 -6.25
CA ASN A 49 -2.57 -2.05 -6.23
C ASN A 49 -3.72 -2.41 -7.19
N GLY A 50 -3.39 -3.13 -8.27
CA GLY A 50 -4.36 -3.52 -9.29
C GLY A 50 -5.46 -4.46 -8.78
N LEU A 51 -5.13 -5.36 -7.86
CA LEU A 51 -6.12 -6.28 -7.28
C LEU A 51 -7.12 -5.54 -6.38
N ASP A 52 -6.65 -4.56 -5.61
CA ASP A 52 -7.53 -3.70 -4.81
C ASP A 52 -8.48 -2.91 -5.71
N PHE A 53 -7.94 -2.34 -6.79
CA PHE A 53 -8.74 -1.62 -7.77
C PHE A 53 -9.80 -2.53 -8.40
N LEU A 54 -9.42 -3.71 -8.88
CA LEU A 54 -10.36 -4.66 -9.49
C LEU A 54 -11.43 -5.12 -8.51
N THR A 55 -11.05 -5.41 -7.27
CA THR A 55 -11.98 -5.82 -6.21
C THR A 55 -13.03 -4.73 -5.98
N LEU A 56 -12.60 -3.48 -5.84
CA LEU A 56 -13.51 -2.34 -5.67
C LEU A 56 -14.37 -2.11 -6.91
N TYR A 57 -13.77 -2.12 -8.10
CA TYR A 57 -14.45 -1.90 -9.38
C TYR A 57 -15.57 -2.93 -9.63
N LEU A 58 -15.27 -4.21 -9.42
CA LEU A 58 -16.24 -5.30 -9.60
C LEU A 58 -17.34 -5.23 -8.54
N TYR A 59 -16.98 -4.87 -7.31
CA TYR A 59 -17.96 -4.70 -6.24
C TYR A 59 -18.92 -3.55 -6.57
N GLN A 60 -18.41 -2.37 -6.91
CA GLN A 60 -19.22 -1.20 -7.29
C GLN A 60 -20.17 -1.53 -8.46
N ARG A 61 -19.69 -2.22 -9.49
CA ARG A 61 -20.50 -2.60 -10.67
C ARG A 61 -21.65 -3.54 -10.33
N ARG A 62 -21.52 -4.36 -9.29
CA ARG A 62 -22.62 -5.19 -8.75
C ARG A 62 -23.67 -4.32 -8.06
N TRP A 63 -23.26 -3.29 -7.31
CA TRP A 63 -24.15 -2.39 -6.58
C TRP A 63 -24.88 -1.39 -7.48
N THR A 64 -24.28 -0.95 -8.60
CA THR A 64 -24.97 -0.07 -9.57
C THR A 64 -26.25 -0.69 -10.12
N LYS A 65 -26.42 -2.02 -10.00
CA LYS A 65 -27.64 -2.74 -10.40
C LYS A 65 -28.70 -2.83 -9.29
N SER A 66 -28.37 -2.55 -8.02
CA SER A 66 -29.26 -2.78 -6.88
C SER A 66 -29.95 -1.52 -6.32
N ASN A 67 -29.74 -0.33 -6.89
CA ASN A 67 -30.35 0.95 -6.46
C ASN A 67 -30.11 1.36 -4.98
N ASP A 68 -29.30 0.62 -4.22
CA ASP A 68 -29.02 0.91 -2.82
C ASP A 68 -27.89 1.95 -2.67
N GLU A 69 -28.20 3.05 -1.97
CA GLU A 69 -27.42 4.28 -1.84
C GLU A 69 -26.24 4.19 -0.84
N ILE A 70 -25.35 3.21 -0.98
CA ILE A 70 -24.07 3.26 -0.26
C ILE A 70 -22.93 3.34 -1.27
N PRO A 71 -22.38 4.55 -1.52
CA PRO A 71 -21.24 4.69 -2.41
C PRO A 71 -20.00 4.14 -1.72
N VAL A 72 -19.67 2.88 -2.01
CA VAL A 72 -18.41 2.24 -1.63
C VAL A 72 -17.30 3.00 -2.35
N LYS A 73 -16.50 3.81 -1.66
CA LYS A 73 -15.43 4.63 -2.27
C LYS A 73 -14.05 4.00 -2.10
N GLN A 74 -13.87 3.22 -1.04
CA GLN A 74 -12.62 2.58 -0.69
C GLN A 74 -12.87 1.11 -0.30
N LEU A 75 -11.81 0.31 -0.34
CA LEU A 75 -11.92 -1.13 -0.04
C LEU A 75 -12.40 -1.40 1.40
N ALA A 76 -12.07 -0.50 2.33
CA ALA A 76 -12.50 -0.57 3.73
C ALA A 76 -14.01 -0.42 3.93
N ASP A 77 -14.74 0.12 2.93
CA ASP A 77 -16.19 0.26 2.97
C ASP A 77 -16.90 -1.06 2.63
N ILE A 78 -16.18 -2.05 2.10
CA ILE A 78 -16.73 -3.35 1.72
C ILE A 78 -16.86 -4.22 2.98
N PRO A 79 -18.08 -4.69 3.37
CA PRO A 79 -18.29 -5.34 4.67
C PRO A 79 -17.42 -6.58 4.92
N TRP A 80 -17.20 -7.41 3.90
CA TRP A 80 -16.35 -8.59 4.06
C TRP A 80 -14.86 -8.25 4.16
N VAL A 81 -14.42 -7.16 3.52
CA VAL A 81 -13.04 -6.66 3.63
C VAL A 81 -12.80 -6.12 5.04
N THR A 82 -13.72 -5.32 5.58
CA THR A 82 -13.63 -4.79 6.94
C THR A 82 -13.52 -5.91 7.97
N LYS A 83 -14.31 -6.98 7.82
CA LYS A 83 -14.26 -8.16 8.67
C LYS A 83 -12.91 -8.88 8.57
N GLU A 84 -12.40 -9.11 7.36
CA GLU A 84 -11.11 -9.77 7.17
C GLU A 84 -9.97 -8.94 7.74
N TRP A 85 -9.98 -7.62 7.53
CA TRP A 85 -8.94 -6.72 8.05
C TRP A 85 -8.97 -6.57 9.58
N ALA A 86 -10.11 -6.80 10.23
CA ALA A 86 -10.17 -6.86 11.68
C ALA A 86 -9.42 -8.06 12.26
N ILE A 87 -9.41 -9.19 11.53
CA ILE A 87 -8.68 -10.41 11.91
C ILE A 87 -7.21 -10.32 11.47
N ARG A 88 -6.99 -9.81 10.25
CA ARG A 88 -5.68 -9.75 9.58
C ARG A 88 -5.46 -8.34 9.02
N PRO A 89 -4.99 -7.40 9.87
CA PRO A 89 -4.80 -6.02 9.43
C PRO A 89 -3.75 -5.96 8.33
N ARG A 90 -4.04 -5.17 7.30
CA ARG A 90 -3.10 -4.93 6.22
C ARG A 90 -1.92 -4.10 6.76
N PRO A 91 -0.66 -4.51 6.51
CA PRO A 91 0.48 -3.72 6.92
C PRO A 91 0.51 -2.38 6.16
N PRO A 92 0.99 -1.30 6.81
CA PRO A 92 1.18 -0.03 6.12
C PRO A 92 2.22 -0.18 5.01
N LEU A 93 2.06 0.58 3.93
CA LEU A 93 3.04 0.61 2.85
C LEU A 93 4.39 1.13 3.36
N PRO A 94 5.52 0.78 2.73
CA PRO A 94 6.78 1.42 3.07
C PRO A 94 6.70 2.94 2.89
N LEU A 95 7.41 3.70 3.73
CA LEU A 95 7.37 5.18 3.72
C LEU A 95 7.73 5.77 2.35
N SER A 96 8.62 5.10 1.60
CA SER A 96 8.98 5.49 0.23
C SER A 96 7.80 5.49 -0.75
N LEU A 97 6.73 4.74 -0.46
CA LEU A 97 5.50 4.69 -1.24
C LEU A 97 4.36 5.52 -0.62
N GLN A 98 4.53 5.99 0.61
CA GLN A 98 3.53 6.82 1.30
C GLN A 98 3.79 8.30 1.08
N TRP A 99 5.05 8.73 1.17
CA TRP A 99 5.42 10.13 1.12
C TRP A 99 5.27 10.73 -0.26
N THR A 100 4.83 11.98 -0.30
CA THR A 100 4.99 12.81 -1.50
C THR A 100 6.47 13.13 -1.71
N GLU A 101 6.80 13.62 -2.90
CA GLU A 101 8.16 14.03 -3.22
C GLU A 101 8.63 15.16 -2.29
N GLU A 102 7.74 16.11 -1.97
CA GLU A 102 8.01 17.23 -1.06
C GLU A 102 8.23 16.77 0.37
N GLU A 103 7.40 15.84 0.87
CA GLU A 103 7.55 15.25 2.21
C GLU A 103 8.87 14.48 2.32
N ALA A 104 9.17 13.64 1.34
CA ALA A 104 10.42 12.89 1.28
C ALA A 104 11.63 13.83 1.21
N ALA A 105 11.58 14.86 0.36
CA ALA A 105 12.65 15.86 0.24
C ALA A 105 12.86 16.59 1.56
N THR A 106 11.80 17.00 2.23
CA THR A 106 11.87 17.67 3.54
C THR A 106 12.56 16.78 4.58
N LYS A 107 12.19 15.49 4.64
CA LYS A 107 12.82 14.52 5.55
C LYS A 107 14.29 14.33 5.21
N LEU A 108 14.64 14.12 3.94
CA LEU A 108 16.03 13.95 3.49
C LEU A 108 16.88 15.19 3.83
N GLN A 109 16.38 16.39 3.55
CA GLN A 109 17.07 17.63 3.85
C GLN A 109 17.26 17.82 5.36
N ALA A 110 16.25 17.53 6.19
CA ALA A 110 16.37 17.61 7.64
C ALA A 110 17.43 16.63 8.17
N TYR A 111 17.43 15.39 7.67
CA TYR A 111 18.46 14.41 7.98
C TYR A 111 19.87 14.90 7.58
N TRP A 112 20.01 15.45 6.37
CA TRP A 112 21.29 15.96 5.88
C TRP A 112 21.81 17.15 6.70
N ARG A 113 20.94 18.13 7.04
CA ARG A 113 21.31 19.26 7.91
C ARG A 113 21.79 18.76 9.26
N GLY A 114 21.05 17.83 9.87
CA GLY A 114 21.44 17.20 11.12
C GLY A 114 22.75 16.44 11.01
N PHE A 115 22.93 15.61 9.97
CA PHE A 115 24.18 14.88 9.73
C PHE A 115 25.37 15.83 9.54
N SER A 116 25.19 16.90 8.77
CA SER A 116 26.23 17.89 8.48
C SER A 116 26.73 18.57 9.75
N VAL A 117 25.82 19.05 10.61
CA VAL A 117 26.17 19.59 11.94
C VAL A 117 26.82 18.50 12.78
N ARG A 118 26.30 17.27 12.75
CA ARG A 118 26.86 16.20 13.55
C ARG A 118 28.27 15.81 13.12
N ARG A 119 28.65 16.01 11.87
CA ARG A 119 29.98 15.68 11.38
C ARG A 119 31.06 16.68 11.82
N GLN A 120 30.69 17.87 12.27
CA GLN A 120 31.65 18.89 12.70
C GLN A 120 32.48 18.40 13.90
N PRO A 121 33.82 18.60 13.89
CA PRO A 121 34.72 18.09 14.94
C PRO A 121 34.32 18.55 16.35
N GLU A 122 34.09 19.85 16.52
CA GLU A 122 33.70 20.45 17.81
C GLU A 122 32.42 19.82 18.39
N VAL A 123 31.46 19.49 17.52
CA VAL A 123 30.19 18.87 17.92
C VAL A 123 30.39 17.37 18.23
N GLN A 124 31.35 16.70 17.60
CA GLN A 124 31.72 15.33 17.94
C GLN A 124 32.45 15.27 19.29
N GLU A 125 33.41 16.16 19.53
CA GLU A 125 34.10 16.30 20.81
C GLU A 125 33.11 16.57 21.94
N LEU A 126 32.18 17.52 21.75
CA LEU A 126 31.12 17.79 22.72
C LEU A 126 30.25 16.55 22.99
N ARG A 127 29.92 15.76 21.96
CA ARG A 127 29.13 14.52 22.14
C ARG A 127 29.88 13.45 22.90
N GLN A 128 31.18 13.30 22.64
CA GLN A 128 32.06 12.37 23.36
C GLN A 128 32.14 12.80 24.83
N TRP A 129 32.43 14.07 25.09
CA TRP A 129 32.46 14.61 26.44
C TRP A 129 31.12 14.42 27.18
N GLN A 130 29.98 14.70 26.53
CA GLN A 130 28.65 14.46 27.12
C GLN A 130 28.40 12.97 27.41
N HIS A 131 28.93 12.07 26.58
CA HIS A 131 28.85 10.63 26.82
C HIS A 131 29.68 10.22 28.04
N GLU A 132 30.95 10.63 28.10
CA GLU A 132 31.86 10.38 29.22
C GLU A 132 31.32 10.94 30.54
N TRP A 133 30.81 12.17 30.53
CA TRP A 133 30.20 12.80 31.71
C TRP A 133 29.01 11.99 32.24
N ARG A 134 28.18 11.43 31.35
CA ARG A 134 27.06 10.55 31.74
C ARG A 134 27.53 9.20 32.29
N LEU A 135 28.67 8.67 31.84
CA LEU A 135 29.24 7.44 32.37
C LEU A 135 29.88 7.69 33.74
N TYR A 136 30.62 8.79 33.87
CA TYR A 136 31.21 9.24 35.13
C TYR A 136 30.15 9.40 36.22
N ASN A 137 29.04 10.09 35.93
CA ASN A 137 27.95 10.28 36.89
C ASN A 137 27.19 9.00 37.25
N ARG A 138 27.31 7.94 36.44
CA ARG A 138 26.78 6.61 36.74
C ARG A 138 27.79 5.71 37.47
N GLY A 139 29.00 6.21 37.72
CA GLY A 139 30.10 5.44 38.32
C GLY A 139 30.73 4.41 37.38
N GLU A 140 30.39 4.46 36.09
CA GLU A 140 30.86 3.53 35.05
C GLU A 140 32.22 3.94 34.47
N LEU A 141 32.66 5.17 34.74
CA LEU A 141 33.95 5.71 34.30
C LEU A 141 34.68 6.33 35.48
N LYS A 142 35.93 5.90 35.73
CA LYS A 142 36.77 6.47 36.80
C LYS A 142 37.49 7.71 36.29
N PRO A 143 37.69 8.74 37.14
CA PRO A 143 38.50 9.88 36.76
C PRO A 143 39.94 9.39 36.48
N SER A 144 40.51 9.86 35.37
CA SER A 144 41.90 9.63 34.97
C SER A 144 42.88 10.28 35.93
#